data_AF-A0AAE5LRV4-F1
#
_entry.id   AF-A0AAE5LRV4-F1
#
_cell.length_a   1.000
_cell.length_b   1.000
_cell.length_c   1.000
_cell.angle_alpha   90.00
_cell.angle_beta   90.00
_cell.angle_gamma   90.00
#
_symmetry.space_group_name_H-M   'P 1'
#
loop_
_entity.id
_entity.type
_entity.pdbx_description
1 polymer ?
#
loop_
_entity_poly.entity_id
_entity_poly.type
_entity_poly.pdbx_seq_one_letter_code
_entity_poly.pdbx_strand_id
1 'polypeptide(L)'
;MTFSEFCTLLSGIMPKTPLGQIVSIRAEEDKDMLKNFTKEQHEIRNEWRNRNNPIEEMTEEEKAKKAKEFQEIMAKMFGGA
;
A
#
# COMPACT_ATOMS: atom_id res chain seq x y z
N MET A 1 1.42 -1.58 -32.81
CA MET A 1 2.06 -0.47 -32.08
C MET A 1 3.33 -0.08 -32.80
N THR A 2 3.47 1.18 -33.18
CA THR A 2 4.72 1.72 -33.73
C THR A 2 5.70 2.07 -32.61
N PHE A 3 6.99 2.17 -32.92
CA PHE A 3 8.00 2.60 -31.93
C PHE A 3 7.71 4.01 -31.39
N SER A 4 7.16 4.90 -32.22
CA SER A 4 6.75 6.24 -31.81
C SER A 4 5.60 6.23 -30.80
N GLU A 5 4.60 5.37 -31.02
CA GLU A 5 3.51 5.16 -30.06
C GLU A 5 4.03 4.62 -28.73
N PHE A 6 4.94 3.64 -28.78
CA PHE A 6 5.59 3.11 -27.58
C PHE A 6 6.33 4.20 -26.79
N CYS A 7 7.18 5.01 -27.45
CA CYS A 7 7.90 6.10 -26.81
C CYS A 7 6.96 7.13 -26.17
N THR A 8 5.85 7.43 -26.84
CA THR A 8 4.83 8.36 -26.32
C THR A 8 4.18 7.81 -25.05
N LEU A 9 3.76 6.54 -25.04
CA LEU A 9 3.18 5.90 -23.87
C LEU A 9 4.19 5.79 -22.72
N LEU A 10 5.42 5.40 -23.02
CA LEU A 10 6.50 5.30 -22.05
C LEU A 10 6.74 6.66 -21.37
N SER A 11 6.72 7.75 -22.14
CA SER A 11 6.94 9.10 -21.60
C SER A 11 5.90 9.48 -20.54
N GLY A 12 4.67 8.98 -20.65
CA GLY A 12 3.58 9.27 -19.72
C GLY A 12 3.73 8.61 -18.34
N ILE A 13 4.40 7.45 -18.26
CA ILE A 13 4.60 6.69 -17.01
C ILE A 13 5.95 6.95 -16.35
N MET A 14 6.75 7.88 -16.90
CA MET A 14 8.07 8.20 -16.35
C MET A 14 7.96 8.68 -14.89
N PRO A 15 8.96 8.42 -14.03
CA PRO A 15 8.88 8.77 -12.60
C PRO A 15 8.61 10.25 -12.33
N LYS A 16 9.04 11.16 -13.21
CA LYS A 16 8.88 12.61 -13.06
C LYS A 16 7.54 13.15 -13.58
N THR A 17 6.66 12.30 -14.10
CA THR A 17 5.30 12.73 -14.47
C THR A 17 4.39 12.74 -13.26
N PRO A 18 3.26 13.48 -13.29
CA PRO A 18 2.26 13.41 -12.23
C PRO A 18 1.78 11.98 -11.94
N LEU A 19 1.59 11.16 -12.99
CA LEU A 19 1.23 9.75 -12.82
C LEU A 19 2.36 8.95 -12.17
N GLY A 20 3.60 9.13 -12.63
CA GLY A 20 4.78 8.48 -12.04
C GLY A 20 4.92 8.79 -10.55
N GLN A 21 4.74 10.04 -10.15
CA GLN A 21 4.77 10.46 -8.74
C GLN A 21 3.68 9.76 -7.91
N ILE A 22 2.44 9.69 -8.40
CA ILE A 22 1.35 8.99 -7.72
C ILE A 22 1.67 7.50 -7.56
N VAL A 23 2.20 6.85 -8.61
CA VAL A 23 2.59 5.44 -8.56
C VAL A 23 3.72 5.23 -7.55
N SER A 24 4.75 6.10 -7.55
CA SER A 24 5.84 6.04 -6.57
C SER A 24 5.33 6.17 -5.13
N ILE A 25 4.43 7.10 -4.84
CA ILE A 25 3.83 7.26 -3.50
C ILE A 25 3.08 5.98 -3.07
N ARG A 26 2.32 5.38 -3.99
CA ARG A 26 1.50 4.19 -3.70
C ARG A 26 2.35 2.92 -3.51
N ALA A 27 3.46 2.81 -4.22
CA ALA A 27 4.35 1.66 -4.22
C ALA A 27 5.44 1.71 -3.14
N GLU A 28 5.56 2.82 -2.40
CA GLU A 28 6.61 2.99 -1.39
C GLU A 28 6.40 2.08 -0.17
N GLU A 29 7.46 1.35 0.18
CA GLU A 29 7.55 0.42 1.30
C GLU A 29 8.75 0.67 2.22
N ASP A 30 9.71 1.50 1.80
CA ASP A 30 10.87 1.85 2.62
C ASP A 30 10.43 2.71 3.81
N LYS A 31 10.69 2.22 5.02
CA LYS A 31 10.27 2.87 6.27
C LYS A 31 10.92 4.23 6.48
N ASP A 32 12.16 4.43 6.04
CA ASP A 32 12.86 5.70 6.21
C ASP A 32 12.37 6.73 5.20
N MET A 33 12.01 6.30 3.99
CA MET A 33 11.32 7.15 3.02
C MET A 33 9.93 7.57 3.51
N LEU A 34 9.14 6.62 4.02
CA LEU A 34 7.79 6.88 4.52
C LEU A 34 7.74 7.87 5.69
N LYS A 35 8.78 7.94 6.53
CA LYS A 35 8.87 8.94 7.63
C LYS A 35 8.94 10.37 7.11
N ASN A 36 9.43 10.56 5.89
CA ASN A 36 9.63 11.86 5.27
C ASN A 36 8.45 12.26 4.38
N PHE A 37 7.41 11.43 4.29
CA PHE A 37 6.23 11.76 3.49
C PHE A 37 5.48 12.95 4.10
N THR A 38 4.95 13.80 3.22
CA THR A 38 3.99 14.82 3.64
C THR A 38 2.67 14.17 4.05
N LYS A 39 1.81 14.94 4.71
CA LYS A 39 0.47 14.50 5.09
C LYS A 39 -0.33 14.05 3.86
N GLU A 40 -0.26 14.81 2.77
CA GLU A 40 -0.97 14.54 1.52
C GLU A 40 -0.45 13.26 0.85
N GLN A 41 0.86 13.01 0.89
CA GLN A 41 1.44 11.76 0.37
C GLN A 41 0.96 10.54 1.17
N HIS A 42 0.87 10.67 2.50
CA HIS A 42 0.27 9.64 3.34
C HIS A 42 -1.21 9.42 3.00
N GLU A 43 -2.00 10.48 2.80
CA GLU A 43 -3.41 10.37 2.40
C GLU A 43 -3.57 9.59 1.09
N ILE A 44 -2.82 9.96 0.04
CA ILE A 44 -2.84 9.26 -1.27
C ILE A 44 -2.55 7.76 -1.11
N ARG A 45 -1.52 7.43 -0.32
CA ARG A 45 -1.12 6.02 -0.10
C ARG A 45 -2.16 5.26 0.72
N ASN A 46 -2.66 5.85 1.80
CA ASN A 46 -3.62 5.22 2.70
C ASN A 46 -4.97 4.98 2.01
N GLU A 47 -5.47 5.95 1.25
CA GLU A 47 -6.68 5.76 0.44
C GLU A 47 -6.52 4.61 -0.57
N TRP A 48 -5.37 4.53 -1.25
CA TRP A 48 -5.09 3.44 -2.17
C TRP A 48 -5.10 2.09 -1.47
N ARG A 49 -4.43 1.97 -0.32
CA ARG A 49 -4.38 0.72 0.45
C ARG A 49 -5.71 0.31 1.05
N ASN A 50 -6.52 1.27 1.49
CA ASN A 50 -7.86 0.99 1.98
C ASN A 50 -8.76 0.45 0.87
N ARG A 51 -8.68 1.03 -0.35
CA ARG A 51 -9.43 0.53 -1.52
C ARG A 51 -8.96 -0.83 -2.03
N ASN A 52 -7.70 -1.18 -1.83
CA ASN A 52 -7.12 -2.45 -2.26
C ASN A 52 -6.80 -3.32 -1.04
N ASN A 53 -7.66 -3.24 -0.01
CA ASN A 53 -7.43 -3.94 1.24
C ASN A 53 -7.70 -5.44 1.02
N PRO A 54 -6.70 -6.33 1.12
CA PRO A 54 -6.89 -7.75 0.89
C PRO A 54 -7.88 -8.39 1.88
N ILE A 55 -8.18 -7.74 3.00
CA ILE A 55 -9.19 -8.20 3.97
C ILE A 55 -10.59 -8.25 3.36
N GLU A 56 -10.89 -7.40 2.38
CA GLU A 56 -12.21 -7.39 1.72
C GLU A 56 -12.48 -8.68 0.94
N GLU A 57 -11.43 -9.33 0.41
CA GLU A 57 -11.53 -10.58 -0.36
C GLU A 57 -11.50 -11.83 0.53
N MET A 58 -11.22 -11.68 1.83
CA MET A 58 -11.15 -12.80 2.76
C MET A 58 -12.53 -13.33 3.15
N THR A 59 -12.63 -14.64 3.32
CA THR A 59 -13.81 -15.29 3.92
C THR A 59 -13.94 -14.95 5.40
N GLU A 60 -15.15 -15.07 5.95
CA GLU A 60 -15.40 -14.83 7.39
C GLU A 60 -14.60 -15.79 8.29
N GLU A 61 -14.37 -17.03 7.85
CA GLU A 61 -13.53 -18.00 8.57
C GLU A 61 -12.07 -17.55 8.64
N GLU A 62 -11.52 -17.08 7.53
CA GLU A 62 -10.15 -16.56 7.47
C GLU A 62 -9.99 -15.29 8.32
N LYS A 63 -10.98 -14.38 8.31
CA LYS A 63 -11.01 -13.21 9.17
C LYS A 63 -11.02 -13.60 10.66
N ALA A 64 -11.88 -14.53 11.05
CA ALA A 64 -11.96 -15.03 12.43
C ALA A 64 -10.65 -15.69 12.88
N LYS A 65 -10.03 -16.49 12.01
CA LYS A 65 -8.72 -17.09 12.27
C LYS A 65 -7.64 -16.03 12.49
N LYS A 66 -7.57 -15.01 11.63
CA LYS A 66 -6.62 -13.90 11.79
C LYS A 66 -6.85 -13.08 13.05
N ALA A 67 -8.11 -12.83 13.42
CA ALA A 67 -8.44 -12.16 14.67
C ALA A 67 -7.96 -12.95 15.89
N LYS A 68 -8.13 -14.29 15.88
CA LYS A 68 -7.65 -15.17 16.94
C LYS A 68 -6.11 -15.20 17.02
N GLU A 69 -5.43 -15.33 15.88
CA GLU A 69 -3.95 -15.24 15.81
C GLU A 69 -3.45 -13.93 16.42
N PHE A 70 -4.10 -12.81 16.09
CA PHE A 70 -3.77 -11.50 16.66
C PHE A 70 -4.02 -11.42 18.18
N GLN A 71 -5.15 -11.94 18.67
CA GLN A 71 -5.44 -12.01 20.11
C GLN A 71 -4.36 -12.79 20.88
N GLU A 72 -3.92 -13.93 20.34
CA GLU A 72 -2.86 -14.74 20.95
C GLU A 72 -1.51 -14.00 20.99
N ILE A 73 -1.16 -13.27 19.93
CA ILE A 73 0.05 -12.43 19.88
C ILE A 73 -0.03 -11.33 20.95
N MET A 74 -1.16 -10.63 21.04
CA MET A 74 -1.36 -9.57 22.03
C MET A 74 -1.33 -10.11 23.46
N ALA A 75 -1.97 -11.26 23.71
CA ALA A 75 -1.93 -11.91 25.02
C ALA A 75 -0.49 -12.32 25.41
N LYS A 76 0.31 -12.83 24.47
CA LYS A 76 1.73 -13.15 24.73
C LYS A 76 2.58 -11.90 25.00
N MET A 77 2.31 -10.81 24.29
CA MET A 77 3.10 -9.59 24.38
C MET A 77 2.75 -8.74 25.62
N PHE A 78 1.48 -8.72 26.02
CA PHE A 78 0.96 -7.81 27.06
C PHE A 78 0.27 -8.51 28.24
N GLY A 79 0.04 -9.82 28.18
CA GLY A 79 -0.69 -10.58 29.20
C GLY A 79 0.17 -11.08 30.38
N GLY A 80 1.27 -10.41 30.69
CA GLY A 80 2.10 -10.75 31.84
C GLY A 80 1.50 -10.32 33.18
N ALA A 81 0.55 -11.10 33.69
CA ALA A 81 0.34 -11.45 35.11
C ALA A 81 -0.58 -12.67 35.20
#